data_AF-A0A1G2DAL8-F1
#
_entry.id   AF-A0A1G2DAL8-F1
#
_cell.length_a   1.000
_cell.length_b   1.000
_cell.length_c   1.000
_cell.angle_alpha   90.00
_cell.angle_beta   90.00
_cell.angle_gamma   90.00
#
_symmetry.space_group_name_H-M   'P 1'
#
loop_
_entity.id
_entity.type
_entity.pdbx_description
1 polymer ?
#
loop_
_entity_poly.entity_id
_entity_poly.type
_entity_poly.pdbx_seq_one_letter_code
_entity_poly.pdbx_strand_id
1 'polypeptide(L)'
;MAIGTLQHTTYNIRHTAYNKGYALILSIVVSSVVLSIGLSLLNIVQKEIILSATGRDSQFAFYAADGGVECALYWDIGYTDTKAFPENLAETNGNDSPSAPGGAGDSDCGNTDFGGGSDVWDAEIEDGDITYVPPNPNDADPQPSGYEDDEATYTFQITFVADATMELPGSCARVTITKDDPDNAGADDVVTRIESKGYNAECPAGGGDFDAAANPRLVERAISVTY
;
A
#
# COMPACT_ATOMS: atom_id res chain seq x y z
N MET A 1 53.01 -76.51 17.46
CA MET A 1 51.82 -75.83 16.92
C MET A 1 50.71 -75.98 17.94
N ALA A 2 50.54 -75.01 18.82
CA ALA A 2 49.55 -75.06 19.90
C ALA A 2 48.27 -74.38 19.42
N ILE A 3 47.18 -75.14 19.30
CA ILE A 3 45.86 -74.64 18.92
C ILE A 3 45.25 -74.04 20.19
N GLY A 4 45.26 -72.70 20.29
CA GLY A 4 44.63 -71.97 21.39
C GLY A 4 43.11 -72.07 21.30
N THR A 5 42.48 -72.56 22.36
CA THR A 5 41.03 -72.65 22.48
C THR A 5 40.42 -71.27 22.69
N LEU A 6 39.58 -70.81 21.76
CA LEU A 6 38.76 -69.60 21.93
C LEU A 6 37.69 -69.86 22.99
N GLN A 7 37.75 -69.14 24.11
CA GLN A 7 36.66 -69.12 25.08
C GLN A 7 35.53 -68.22 24.58
N HIS A 8 34.36 -68.80 24.36
CA HIS A 8 33.15 -68.09 24.01
C HIS A 8 32.50 -67.53 25.28
N THR A 9 32.64 -66.22 25.50
CA THR A 9 32.01 -65.53 26.64
C THR A 9 30.51 -65.42 26.38
N THR A 10 29.73 -66.33 26.99
CA THR A 10 28.27 -66.25 26.97
C THR A 10 27.82 -65.26 28.05
N TYR A 11 27.37 -64.08 27.63
CA TYR A 11 26.76 -63.11 28.55
C TYR A 11 25.35 -63.58 28.90
N ASN A 12 25.17 -64.04 30.14
CA ASN A 12 23.87 -64.40 30.66
C ASN A 12 23.14 -63.12 31.12
N ILE A 13 22.27 -62.59 30.26
CA ILE A 13 21.40 -61.46 30.62
C ILE A 13 20.39 -61.98 31.64
N ARG A 14 20.68 -61.78 32.93
CA ARG A 14 19.69 -61.97 33.99
C ARG A 14 18.59 -60.93 33.80
N HIS A 15 17.46 -61.36 33.23
CA HIS A 15 16.20 -60.63 33.31
C HIS A 15 15.78 -60.58 34.77
N THR A 16 16.11 -59.49 35.47
CA THR A 16 15.47 -59.15 36.74
C THR A 16 13.98 -59.02 36.46
N ALA A 17 13.18 -59.93 37.03
CA ALA A 17 11.72 -59.90 36.95
C ALA A 17 11.22 -58.64 37.67
N TYR A 18 11.12 -57.54 36.93
CA TYR A 18 10.70 -56.24 37.42
C TYR A 18 9.16 -56.20 37.44
N ASN A 19 8.57 -56.52 38.60
CA ASN A 19 7.12 -56.49 38.86
C ASN A 19 6.53 -55.05 38.90
N LYS A 20 7.09 -54.08 38.17
CA LYS A 20 6.69 -52.66 38.18
C LYS A 20 6.72 -52.00 36.79
N GLY A 21 6.35 -52.75 35.75
CA GLY A 21 6.41 -52.30 34.34
C GLY A 21 5.36 -51.27 33.90
N TYR A 22 4.33 -50.97 34.70
CA TYR A 22 3.24 -50.06 34.30
C TYR A 22 3.64 -48.58 34.29
N ALA A 23 4.60 -48.18 35.13
CA ALA A 23 4.98 -46.77 35.28
C ALA A 23 5.60 -46.16 34.00
N LEU A 24 6.38 -46.95 33.23
CA LEU A 24 6.96 -46.48 31.98
C LEU A 24 5.93 -46.28 30.87
N ILE A 25 4.93 -47.15 30.79
CA ILE A 25 3.85 -47.03 29.79
C ILE A 25 2.93 -45.85 30.17
N LEU A 26 2.70 -45.62 31.46
CA LEU A 26 1.94 -44.46 31.92
C LEU A 26 2.66 -43.14 31.58
N SER A 27 3.99 -43.07 31.78
CA SER A 27 4.73 -41.83 31.51
C SER A 27 4.76 -41.46 30.03
N ILE A 28 4.88 -42.43 29.11
CA ILE A 28 4.91 -42.16 27.68
C ILE A 28 3.54 -41.70 27.15
N VAL A 29 2.44 -42.25 27.68
CA VAL A 29 1.08 -41.83 27.31
C VAL A 29 0.80 -40.41 27.81
N VAL A 30 1.16 -40.08 29.05
CA VAL A 30 1.00 -38.72 29.57
C VAL A 30 1.84 -37.73 28.76
N SER A 31 3.09 -38.10 28.43
CA SER A 31 3.98 -37.25 27.64
C SER A 31 3.45 -37.01 26.21
N SER A 32 2.89 -38.03 25.56
CA SER A 32 2.34 -37.89 24.20
C SER A 32 1.10 -37.00 24.17
N VAL A 33 0.22 -37.10 25.18
CA VAL A 33 -0.95 -36.22 25.31
C VAL A 33 -0.52 -34.78 25.52
N VAL A 34 0.41 -34.52 26.44
CA VAL A 34 0.93 -33.16 26.69
C VAL A 34 1.61 -32.60 25.45
N LEU A 35 2.40 -33.41 24.73
CA LEU A 35 3.06 -33.00 23.49
C LEU A 35 2.03 -32.65 22.40
N SER A 36 0.97 -33.44 22.26
CA SER A 36 -0.10 -33.18 21.29
C SER A 36 -0.82 -31.85 21.56
N ILE A 37 -1.13 -31.58 22.83
CA ILE A 37 -1.73 -30.30 23.24
C ILE A 37 -0.75 -29.15 22.98
N GLY A 38 0.54 -29.32 23.33
CA GLY A 38 1.56 -28.30 23.10
C GLY A 38 1.73 -27.93 21.61
N LEU A 39 1.76 -28.92 20.72
CA LEU A 39 1.84 -28.69 19.27
C LEU A 39 0.59 -28.01 18.71
N SER A 40 -0.59 -28.36 19.24
CA SER A 40 -1.84 -27.69 18.86
C SER A 40 -1.83 -26.22 19.25
N LEU A 41 -1.42 -25.89 20.48
CA LEU A 41 -1.31 -24.51 20.96
C LEU A 41 -0.26 -23.71 20.19
N LEU A 42 0.90 -24.31 19.89
CA LEU A 42 1.96 -23.66 19.11
C LEU A 42 1.47 -23.23 17.72
N ASN A 43 0.63 -24.04 17.07
CA ASN A 43 0.05 -23.68 15.77
C ASN A 43 -0.95 -22.52 15.86
N ILE A 44 -1.71 -22.43 16.96
CA ILE A 44 -2.65 -21.33 17.19
C ILE A 44 -1.86 -20.03 17.41
N VAL A 45 -0.87 -20.06 18.32
CA VAL A 45 -0.05 -18.89 18.66
C VAL A 45 0.72 -18.35 17.46
N GLN A 46 1.26 -19.22 16.59
CA GLN A 46 1.92 -18.75 15.36
C GLN A 46 0.98 -17.91 14.48
N LYS A 47 -0.28 -18.33 14.33
CA LYS A 47 -1.27 -17.60 13.54
C LYS A 47 -1.66 -16.28 14.20
N GLU A 48 -1.82 -16.28 15.52
CA GLU A 48 -2.16 -15.08 16.29
C GLU A 48 -1.05 -14.03 16.24
N ILE A 49 0.22 -14.43 16.32
CA ILE A 49 1.36 -13.52 16.20
C ILE A 49 1.38 -12.89 14.81
N ILE A 50 1.19 -13.67 13.75
CA ILE A 50 1.15 -13.15 12.38
C ILE A 50 -0.02 -12.18 12.21
N LEU A 51 -1.22 -12.53 12.67
CA LEU A 51 -2.40 -11.67 12.58
C LEU A 51 -2.24 -10.38 13.38
N SER A 52 -1.60 -10.44 14.54
CA SER A 52 -1.30 -9.25 15.36
C SER A 52 -0.31 -8.34 14.66
N ALA A 53 0.69 -8.93 14.00
CA ALA A 53 1.70 -8.18 13.27
C ALA A 53 1.09 -7.50 12.02
N THR A 54 0.28 -8.21 11.23
CA THR A 54 -0.43 -7.61 10.08
C THR A 54 -1.46 -6.57 10.51
N GLY A 55 -2.09 -6.75 11.68
CA GLY A 55 -3.00 -5.77 12.28
C GLY A 55 -2.30 -4.45 12.62
N ARG A 56 -1.12 -4.50 13.21
CA ARG A 56 -0.28 -3.30 13.46
C ARG A 56 0.21 -2.69 12.16
N ASP A 57 0.72 -3.51 11.24
CA ASP A 57 1.22 -3.03 9.94
C ASP A 57 0.10 -2.34 9.13
N SER A 58 -1.15 -2.80 9.27
CA SER A 58 -2.34 -2.15 8.72
C SER A 58 -2.62 -0.77 9.30
N GLN A 59 -2.28 -0.50 10.56
CA GLN A 59 -2.49 0.82 11.17
C GLN A 59 -1.57 1.86 10.56
N PHE A 60 -0.30 1.49 10.28
CA PHE A 60 0.63 2.39 9.60
C PHE A 60 0.17 2.71 8.18
N ALA A 61 -0.21 1.69 7.42
CA ALA A 61 -0.77 1.86 6.09
C ALA A 61 -2.04 2.74 6.10
N PHE A 62 -2.96 2.49 7.05
CA PHE A 62 -4.19 3.29 7.16
C PHE A 62 -3.91 4.74 7.54
N TYR A 63 -3.02 4.99 8.50
CA TYR A 63 -2.63 6.33 8.92
C TYR A 63 -1.97 7.12 7.77
N ALA A 64 -1.12 6.47 6.98
CA ALA A 64 -0.54 7.09 5.80
C ALA A 64 -1.62 7.47 4.78
N ALA A 65 -2.58 6.56 4.50
CA ALA A 65 -3.69 6.84 3.59
C ALA A 65 -4.55 8.03 4.06
N ASP A 66 -4.85 8.09 5.36
CA ASP A 66 -5.63 9.17 5.98
C ASP A 66 -4.92 10.53 5.83
N GLY A 67 -3.62 10.59 6.15
CA GLY A 67 -2.83 11.80 5.92
C GLY A 67 -2.71 12.19 4.45
N GLY A 68 -2.70 11.21 3.54
CA GLY A 68 -2.69 11.45 2.10
C GLY A 68 -3.98 12.09 1.58
N VAL A 69 -5.14 11.57 1.99
CA VAL A 69 -6.44 12.16 1.61
C VAL A 69 -6.58 13.57 2.18
N GLU A 70 -6.30 13.76 3.47
CA GLU A 70 -6.44 15.07 4.11
C GLU A 70 -5.51 16.11 3.46
N CYS A 71 -4.31 15.71 3.02
CA CYS A 71 -3.42 16.58 2.26
C CYS A 71 -4.00 16.98 0.90
N ALA A 72 -4.44 16.00 0.10
CA ALA A 72 -5.03 16.29 -1.20
C ALA A 72 -6.29 17.17 -1.06
N LEU A 73 -7.13 16.85 -0.09
CA LEU A 73 -8.32 17.64 0.20
C LEU A 73 -7.93 19.06 0.59
N TYR A 74 -6.98 19.25 1.51
CA TYR A 74 -6.52 20.57 1.93
C TYR A 74 -6.08 21.45 0.75
N TRP A 75 -5.39 20.89 -0.24
CA TRP A 75 -4.95 21.64 -1.43
C TRP A 75 -6.06 21.84 -2.48
N ASP A 76 -7.04 20.94 -2.55
CA ASP A 76 -8.16 21.06 -3.47
C ASP A 76 -9.22 22.07 -3.00
N ILE A 77 -9.62 21.98 -1.72
CA ILE A 77 -10.56 22.92 -1.09
C ILE A 77 -9.86 24.17 -0.53
N GLY A 78 -8.53 24.19 -0.54
CA GLY A 78 -7.66 25.20 0.07
C GLY A 78 -7.86 26.61 -0.47
N TYR A 79 -7.80 27.57 0.45
CA TYR A 79 -8.12 28.99 0.29
C TYR A 79 -7.05 29.76 -0.51
N THR A 80 -6.93 29.51 -1.82
CA THR A 80 -6.22 30.43 -2.72
C THR A 80 -7.03 30.66 -3.99
N ASP A 81 -6.86 31.82 -4.64
CA ASP A 81 -7.53 32.17 -5.91
C ASP A 81 -7.10 31.26 -7.09
N THR A 82 -6.17 30.33 -6.86
CA THR A 82 -5.64 29.36 -7.84
C THR A 82 -5.90 27.94 -7.35
N LYS A 83 -6.65 27.14 -8.10
CA LYS A 83 -6.79 25.70 -7.82
C LYS A 83 -5.43 25.02 -8.00
N ALA A 84 -5.04 24.19 -7.03
CA ALA A 84 -3.81 23.40 -7.14
C ALA A 84 -3.96 22.25 -8.16
N PHE A 85 -5.20 21.77 -8.34
CA PHE A 85 -5.58 20.72 -9.30
C PHE A 85 -6.64 21.29 -10.25
N PRO A 86 -6.25 21.75 -11.45
CA PRO A 86 -7.20 22.26 -12.43
C PRO A 86 -8.12 21.14 -12.95
N GLU A 87 -9.29 21.51 -13.43
CA GLU A 87 -10.30 20.56 -13.92
C GLU A 87 -10.09 20.23 -15.41
N ASN A 88 -9.50 21.15 -16.17
CA ASN A 88 -9.17 20.97 -17.59
C ASN A 88 -7.97 21.84 -18.04
N LEU A 89 -7.52 21.62 -19.27
CA LEU A 89 -6.42 22.39 -19.90
C LEU A 89 -6.76 23.87 -20.19
N ALA A 90 -8.04 24.26 -20.12
CA ALA A 90 -8.44 25.66 -20.30
C ALA A 90 -8.22 26.49 -19.03
N GLU A 91 -8.16 25.84 -17.86
CA GLU A 91 -7.80 26.47 -16.58
C GLU A 91 -6.29 26.64 -16.41
N THR A 92 -5.49 25.84 -17.12
CA THR A 92 -4.06 26.12 -17.31
C THR A 92 -3.89 27.04 -18.53
N ASN A 93 -2.80 27.80 -18.67
CA ASN A 93 -2.62 28.67 -19.85
C ASN A 93 -2.27 27.86 -21.13
N GLY A 94 -2.94 26.73 -21.39
CA GLY A 94 -2.83 25.86 -22.57
C GLY A 94 -1.46 25.21 -22.84
N ASN A 95 -0.40 25.72 -22.20
CA ASN A 95 0.99 25.31 -22.35
C ASN A 95 1.68 25.08 -21.00
N ASP A 96 0.99 25.36 -19.90
CA ASP A 96 1.50 25.19 -18.55
C ASP A 96 1.04 23.81 -18.05
N SER A 97 1.99 22.92 -17.77
CA SER A 97 1.68 21.72 -16.97
C SER A 97 1.09 22.16 -15.63
N PRO A 98 0.16 21.39 -15.05
CA PRO A 98 -0.29 21.63 -13.69
C PRO A 98 0.91 21.91 -12.78
N SER A 99 0.83 22.94 -11.96
CA SER A 99 1.93 23.25 -11.06
C SER A 99 1.82 22.33 -9.85
N ALA A 100 2.92 21.71 -9.41
CA ALA A 100 2.91 20.89 -8.20
C ALA A 100 2.29 21.68 -7.02
N PRO A 101 1.35 21.11 -6.25
CA PRO A 101 0.77 21.74 -5.07
C PRO A 101 1.87 22.04 -4.06
N GLY A 102 2.04 23.31 -3.71
CA GLY A 102 3.14 23.76 -2.86
C GLY A 102 4.47 23.75 -3.62
N GLY A 103 5.04 24.94 -3.84
CA GLY A 103 6.42 25.03 -4.30
C GLY A 103 7.37 24.27 -3.35
N ALA A 104 8.52 23.84 -3.86
CA ALA A 104 9.52 23.10 -3.08
C ALA A 104 9.73 23.70 -1.68
N GLY A 105 9.28 22.98 -0.64
CA GLY A 105 9.46 23.36 0.76
C GLY A 105 8.21 23.73 1.55
N ASP A 106 7.01 23.59 1.01
CA ASP A 106 5.79 23.65 1.83
C ASP A 106 5.66 22.38 2.69
N SER A 107 5.69 22.56 4.01
CA SER A 107 5.68 21.49 5.01
C SER A 107 4.28 21.16 5.52
N ASP A 108 3.24 21.80 4.99
CA ASP A 108 1.87 21.70 5.52
C ASP A 108 1.30 20.26 5.39
N CYS A 109 1.84 19.44 4.49
CA CYS A 109 1.53 18.00 4.36
C CYS A 109 2.67 17.05 4.78
N GLY A 110 3.62 17.53 5.60
CA GLY A 110 4.85 16.78 5.94
C GLY A 110 5.99 17.08 4.97
N ASN A 111 7.04 16.26 4.97
CA ASN A 111 8.10 16.35 3.95
C ASN A 111 7.60 15.67 2.67
N THR A 112 6.55 16.23 2.10
CA THR A 112 6.17 15.95 0.72
C THR A 112 7.36 16.40 -0.14
N ASP A 113 8.11 15.44 -0.65
CA ASP A 113 9.22 15.73 -1.56
C ASP A 113 8.68 16.12 -2.93
N PHE A 114 7.91 17.21 -3.01
CA PHE A 114 7.51 17.86 -4.27
C PHE A 114 8.71 18.59 -4.91
N GLY A 115 9.84 18.70 -4.21
CA GLY A 115 11.07 19.35 -4.67
C GLY A 115 12.05 18.43 -5.41
N GLY A 116 11.80 17.12 -5.41
CA GLY A 116 12.69 16.07 -5.90
C GLY A 116 12.46 15.65 -7.34
N GLY A 117 12.39 16.58 -8.30
CA GLY A 117 12.29 16.24 -9.72
C GLY A 117 10.98 15.53 -10.13
N SER A 118 10.82 15.34 -11.43
CA SER A 118 9.63 14.80 -12.12
C SER A 118 9.18 13.40 -11.70
N ASP A 119 9.87 12.74 -10.77
CA ASP A 119 9.68 11.31 -10.53
C ASP A 119 8.77 11.06 -9.30
N VAL A 120 8.42 12.08 -8.52
CA VAL A 120 7.61 11.96 -7.28
C VAL A 120 6.15 12.44 -7.48
N TRP A 121 5.91 13.20 -8.54
CA TRP A 121 4.64 13.83 -8.89
C TRP A 121 4.42 13.68 -10.40
N ASP A 122 3.25 13.17 -10.77
CA ASP A 122 2.84 13.01 -12.17
C ASP A 122 1.41 13.57 -12.33
N ALA A 123 1.18 14.30 -13.41
CA ALA A 123 -0.11 14.87 -13.75
C ALA A 123 -0.40 14.57 -15.22
N GLU A 124 -1.42 13.75 -15.44
CA GLU A 124 -1.89 13.36 -16.76
C GLU A 124 -3.27 13.96 -16.95
N ILE A 125 -3.41 14.81 -17.97
CA ILE A 125 -4.71 15.29 -18.43
C ILE A 125 -4.95 14.58 -19.75
N GLU A 126 -5.91 13.66 -19.76
CA GLU A 126 -6.32 12.96 -20.98
C GLU A 126 -7.43 13.80 -21.63
N ASP A 127 -7.03 14.59 -22.62
CA ASP A 127 -7.95 15.33 -23.49
C ASP A 127 -8.36 14.42 -24.65
N GLY A 128 -9.66 14.18 -24.81
CA GLY A 128 -10.20 13.47 -25.97
C GLY A 128 -9.89 14.25 -27.24
N ASP A 129 -8.87 13.83 -28.01
CA ASP A 129 -8.43 14.36 -29.31
C ASP A 129 -9.23 15.57 -29.86
N ILE A 130 -8.70 16.79 -29.65
CA ILE A 130 -9.29 18.04 -30.17
C ILE A 130 -9.33 18.02 -31.71
N THR A 131 -10.40 17.48 -32.29
CA THR A 131 -10.72 17.76 -33.69
C THR A 131 -11.49 19.07 -33.76
N TYR A 132 -10.75 20.18 -33.86
CA TYR A 132 -11.34 21.45 -34.30
C TYR A 132 -11.90 21.26 -35.72
N VAL A 133 -13.20 20.97 -35.82
CA VAL A 133 -13.95 21.10 -37.07
C VAL A 133 -14.46 22.53 -37.10
N PRO A 134 -13.85 23.44 -37.89
CA PRO A 134 -14.37 24.80 -38.00
C PRO A 134 -15.84 24.74 -38.46
N PRO A 135 -16.73 25.57 -37.89
CA PRO A 135 -18.12 25.61 -38.31
C PRO A 135 -18.16 25.93 -39.80
N ASN A 136 -18.71 25.00 -40.59
CA ASN A 136 -18.99 25.24 -41.99
C ASN A 136 -20.06 26.34 -42.05
N PRO A 137 -19.78 27.49 -42.68
CA PRO A 137 -20.70 28.63 -42.70
C PRO A 137 -22.00 28.38 -43.48
N ASN A 138 -22.20 27.18 -44.05
CA ASN A 138 -23.35 26.81 -44.87
C ASN A 138 -24.28 25.76 -44.26
N ASP A 139 -24.00 25.27 -43.05
CA ASP A 139 -24.85 24.25 -42.43
C ASP A 139 -25.91 24.91 -41.54
N ALA A 140 -27.19 24.66 -41.87
CA ALA A 140 -28.37 25.25 -41.22
C ALA A 140 -28.87 24.43 -40.02
N ASP A 141 -28.03 23.54 -39.49
CA ASP A 141 -28.28 22.74 -38.30
C ASP A 141 -27.24 23.18 -37.25
N PRO A 142 -27.61 23.47 -35.99
CA PRO A 142 -26.60 23.61 -34.97
C PRO A 142 -26.00 22.21 -34.79
N GLN A 143 -24.85 21.98 -35.43
CA GLN A 143 -24.03 20.81 -35.12
C GLN A 143 -23.76 20.87 -33.61
N PRO A 144 -24.00 19.77 -32.87
CA PRO A 144 -23.64 19.73 -31.47
C PRO A 144 -22.15 20.03 -31.39
N SER A 145 -21.79 21.05 -30.62
CA SER A 145 -20.44 21.20 -30.11
C SER A 145 -20.06 19.85 -29.50
N GLY A 146 -18.99 19.24 -30.02
CA GLY A 146 -18.30 18.19 -29.30
C GLY A 146 -17.74 18.82 -28.04
N TYR A 147 -18.47 18.67 -26.95
CA TYR A 147 -17.95 18.81 -25.61
C TYR A 147 -17.48 17.40 -25.27
N GLU A 148 -16.17 17.16 -25.30
CA GLU A 148 -15.58 15.87 -24.89
C GLU A 148 -15.55 15.84 -23.35
N ASP A 149 -15.71 14.69 -22.70
CA ASP A 149 -15.56 14.59 -21.25
C ASP A 149 -14.08 14.84 -20.89
N ASP A 150 -13.77 15.85 -20.06
CA ASP A 150 -12.39 16.11 -19.63
C ASP A 150 -12.12 15.35 -18.31
N GLU A 151 -11.19 14.39 -18.34
CA GLU A 151 -10.69 13.71 -17.13
C GLU A 151 -9.26 14.15 -16.82
N ALA A 152 -9.06 14.83 -15.70
CA ALA A 152 -7.74 15.20 -15.21
C ALA A 152 -7.33 14.32 -14.02
N THR A 153 -6.18 13.64 -14.15
CA THR A 153 -5.64 12.74 -13.13
C THR A 153 -4.29 13.24 -12.58
N TYR A 154 -4.21 13.38 -11.26
CA TYR A 154 -3.03 13.83 -10.53
C TYR A 154 -2.56 12.76 -9.58
N THR A 155 -1.29 12.37 -9.63
CA THR A 155 -0.71 11.39 -8.71
C THR A 155 0.53 11.92 -8.01
N PHE A 156 0.59 11.75 -6.70
CA PHE A 156 1.76 12.10 -5.90
C PHE A 156 1.97 11.18 -4.71
N GLN A 157 3.16 11.27 -4.10
CA GLN A 157 3.54 10.43 -2.98
C GLN A 157 3.93 11.24 -1.74
N ILE A 158 3.48 10.78 -0.58
CA ILE A 158 3.84 11.34 0.73
C ILE A 158 4.63 10.29 1.51
N THR A 159 5.85 10.65 1.91
CA THR A 159 6.68 9.79 2.76
C THR A 159 6.58 10.24 4.22
N PHE A 160 6.20 9.31 5.09
CA PHE A 160 6.21 9.49 6.53
C PHE A 160 7.46 8.83 7.10
N VAL A 161 8.48 9.67 7.35
CA VAL A 161 9.79 9.23 7.84
C VAL A 161 9.71 8.89 9.32
N ALA A 162 10.26 7.73 9.71
CA ALA A 162 10.45 7.40 11.12
C ALA A 162 11.60 8.24 11.71
N ASP A 163 11.44 8.73 12.95
CA ASP A 163 12.52 9.38 13.68
C ASP A 163 13.76 8.47 13.70
N ALA A 164 14.96 9.08 13.57
CA ALA A 164 16.26 8.41 13.46
C ALA A 164 16.62 7.50 14.65
N THR A 165 15.74 7.42 15.66
CA THR A 165 15.88 6.62 16.86
C THR A 165 15.02 5.34 16.91
N MET A 166 14.20 5.00 15.89
CA MET A 166 13.28 3.85 15.98
C MET A 166 13.13 2.96 14.73
N GLU A 167 13.42 1.67 14.93
CA GLU A 167 12.74 0.40 14.60
C GLU A 167 11.52 0.32 13.64
N LEU A 168 11.28 1.25 12.71
CA LEU A 168 10.18 1.19 11.74
C LEU A 168 10.65 1.57 10.32
N PRO A 169 10.26 0.83 9.27
CA PRO A 169 10.71 1.04 7.89
C PRO A 169 10.00 2.22 7.19
N GLY A 170 9.56 3.25 7.93
CA GLY A 170 8.72 4.33 7.39
C GLY A 170 7.32 3.88 6.92
N SER A 171 6.50 4.83 6.50
CA SER A 171 5.24 4.57 5.79
C SER A 171 5.06 5.53 4.61
N CYS A 172 4.26 5.14 3.62
CA CYS A 172 4.08 5.88 2.39
C CYS A 172 2.59 6.02 2.07
N ALA A 173 2.19 7.13 1.46
CA ALA A 173 0.88 7.27 0.83
C ALA A 173 1.04 7.64 -0.64
N ARG A 174 0.35 6.94 -1.53
CA ARG A 174 0.16 7.31 -2.94
C ARG A 174 -1.23 7.90 -3.07
N VAL A 175 -1.31 9.16 -3.45
CA VAL A 175 -2.56 9.89 -3.61
C VAL A 175 -2.80 10.09 -5.09
N THR A 176 -4.00 9.75 -5.53
CA THR A 176 -4.49 9.95 -6.90
C THR A 176 -5.76 10.78 -6.81
N ILE A 177 -5.81 11.88 -7.54
CA ILE A 177 -6.97 12.77 -7.64
C ILE A 177 -7.44 12.69 -9.08
N THR A 178 -8.73 12.43 -9.27
CA THR A 178 -9.39 12.43 -10.57
C THR A 178 -10.46 13.52 -10.53
N LYS A 179 -10.42 14.43 -11.50
CA LYS A 179 -11.45 15.42 -11.78
C LYS A 179 -12.14 15.00 -13.06
N ASP A 180 -13.46 14.83 -13.00
CA ASP A 180 -14.30 14.42 -14.13
C ASP A 180 -15.33 15.54 -14.37
N ASP A 181 -15.21 16.24 -15.51
CA ASP A 181 -16.22 17.19 -16.01
C ASP A 181 -17.03 16.51 -17.14
N PRO A 182 -18.18 15.87 -16.81
CA PRO A 182 -18.93 15.04 -17.74
C PRO A 182 -19.73 15.80 -18.81
N ASP A 183 -19.75 17.14 -18.79
CA ASP A 183 -20.54 17.95 -19.74
C ASP A 183 -19.76 19.15 -20.33
N ASN A 184 -18.46 19.23 -20.03
CA ASN A 184 -17.45 20.15 -20.54
C ASN A 184 -18.01 21.51 -20.99
N ALA A 185 -18.31 22.36 -20.00
CA ALA A 185 -18.79 23.74 -20.13
C ALA A 185 -20.31 24.04 -20.11
N GLY A 186 -21.11 23.35 -19.28
CA GLY A 186 -22.24 24.05 -18.66
C GLY A 186 -23.41 23.25 -18.11
N ALA A 187 -23.40 23.03 -16.79
CA ALA A 187 -24.52 23.10 -15.83
C ALA A 187 -24.32 22.16 -14.64
N ASP A 188 -23.52 21.11 -14.83
CA ASP A 188 -23.27 20.05 -13.85
C ASP A 188 -21.98 20.32 -13.03
N ASP A 189 -21.91 19.71 -11.85
CA ASP A 189 -20.84 19.92 -10.87
C ASP A 189 -19.68 18.97 -11.19
N VAL A 190 -18.45 19.46 -11.19
CA VAL A 190 -17.26 18.62 -11.46
C VAL A 190 -17.09 17.60 -10.34
N VAL A 191 -17.03 16.32 -10.71
CA VAL A 191 -16.90 15.24 -9.74
C VAL A 191 -15.43 15.07 -9.40
N THR A 192 -15.08 15.33 -8.14
CA THR A 192 -13.71 15.15 -7.65
C THR A 192 -13.62 13.86 -6.87
N ARG A 193 -12.75 12.95 -7.32
CA ARG A 193 -12.42 11.71 -6.61
C ARG A 193 -10.98 11.75 -6.13
N ILE A 194 -10.79 11.70 -4.83
CA ILE A 194 -9.49 11.55 -4.18
C ILE A 194 -9.37 10.10 -3.71
N GLU A 195 -8.33 9.39 -4.12
CA GLU A 195 -7.96 8.05 -3.66
C GLU A 195 -6.56 8.10 -3.05
N SER A 196 -6.43 7.80 -1.75
CA SER A 196 -5.12 7.62 -1.12
C SER A 196 -4.90 6.17 -0.74
N LYS A 197 -3.82 5.58 -1.25
CA LYS A 197 -3.31 4.26 -0.90
C LYS A 197 -2.11 4.39 0.02
N GLY A 198 -2.26 3.98 1.26
CA GLY A 198 -1.20 3.96 2.25
C GLY A 198 -0.56 2.58 2.38
N TYR A 199 0.75 2.59 2.68
CA TYR A 199 1.63 1.44 2.73
C TYR A 199 2.50 1.46 4.00
N ASN A 200 2.77 0.28 4.56
CA ASN A 200 3.66 0.09 5.72
C ASN A 200 5.17 0.06 5.35
N ALA A 201 5.55 0.78 4.30
CA ALA A 201 6.90 0.84 3.77
C ALA A 201 7.17 2.23 3.20
N GLU A 202 8.45 2.59 3.05
CA GLU A 202 8.87 3.80 2.34
C GLU A 202 8.39 3.81 0.89
N CYS A 203 8.19 5.01 0.35
CA CYS A 203 7.75 5.15 -1.04
C CYS A 203 8.84 4.65 -2.01
N PRO A 204 8.47 3.93 -3.09
CA PRO A 204 9.40 3.57 -4.14
C PRO A 204 9.99 4.84 -4.77
N ALA A 205 11.30 4.84 -4.99
CA ALA A 205 11.95 5.95 -5.68
C ALA A 205 11.34 6.13 -7.07
N GLY A 206 10.97 7.37 -7.38
CA GLY A 206 10.46 7.74 -8.69
C GLY A 206 9.07 7.22 -9.04
N GLY A 207 8.16 7.09 -8.06
CA GLY A 207 6.75 6.85 -8.36
C GLY A 207 6.39 5.40 -8.66
N GLY A 208 7.39 4.52 -8.85
CA GLY A 208 7.22 3.13 -9.30
C GLY A 208 6.47 2.20 -8.33
N ASP A 209 6.27 0.95 -8.72
CA ASP A 209 5.54 -0.03 -7.90
C ASP A 209 6.36 -0.56 -6.73
N PHE A 210 5.65 -0.92 -5.65
CA PHE A 210 6.27 -1.63 -4.53
C PHE A 210 6.69 -3.04 -4.98
N ASP A 211 7.98 -3.35 -4.88
CA ASP A 211 8.48 -4.69 -5.19
C ASP A 211 7.97 -5.70 -4.15
N ALA A 212 6.97 -6.49 -4.53
CA ALA A 212 6.39 -7.54 -3.70
C ALA A 212 7.42 -8.63 -3.31
N ALA A 213 8.52 -8.80 -4.06
CA ALA A 213 9.60 -9.70 -3.70
C ALA A 213 10.52 -9.11 -2.62
N ALA A 214 10.61 -7.78 -2.52
CA ALA A 214 11.40 -7.08 -1.51
C ALA A 214 10.68 -7.01 -0.15
N ASN A 215 9.35 -6.90 -0.13
CA ASN A 215 8.56 -6.84 1.11
C ASN A 215 7.41 -7.86 1.14
N PRO A 216 7.65 -9.10 1.62
CA PRO A 216 6.61 -10.13 1.75
C PRO A 216 5.56 -9.82 2.83
N ARG A 217 5.74 -8.72 3.58
CA ARG A 217 4.81 -8.23 4.62
C ARG A 217 4.24 -6.86 4.26
N LEU A 218 4.23 -6.51 2.96
CA LEU A 218 3.59 -5.30 2.48
C LEU A 218 2.09 -5.36 2.77
N VAL A 219 1.59 -4.28 3.37
CA VAL A 219 0.17 -4.07 3.65
C VAL A 219 -0.23 -2.77 2.99
N GLU A 220 -1.33 -2.83 2.25
CA GLU A 220 -1.98 -1.67 1.63
C GLU A 220 -3.33 -1.40 2.32
N ARG A 221 -3.63 -0.12 2.52
CA ARG A 221 -4.95 0.37 2.93
C ARG A 221 -5.31 1.57 2.07
N ALA A 222 -6.54 1.63 1.59
CA ALA A 222 -7.00 2.72 0.73
C ALA A 222 -8.16 3.48 1.38
N ILE A 223 -8.18 4.79 1.19
CA ILE A 223 -9.29 5.68 1.51
C ILE A 223 -9.65 6.40 0.23
N SER A 224 -10.95 6.48 -0.09
CA SER A 224 -11.44 7.23 -1.24
C SER A 224 -12.57 8.15 -0.80
N VAL A 225 -12.49 9.40 -1.26
CA VAL A 225 -13.48 10.45 -1.03
C VAL A 225 -13.90 10.97 -2.40
N THR A 226 -15.20 11.11 -2.59
CA THR A 226 -15.78 11.71 -3.80
C THR A 226 -16.72 12.81 -3.36
N TYR A 227 -16.63 13.97 -3.99
CA TYR A 227 -17.51 15.11 -3.77
C TYR A 227 -17.78 15.85 -5.07
#